data_AF-A0A392NAD4-F1
#
_entry.id   AF-A0A392NAD4-F1
#
_cell.length_a   1.000
_cell.length_b   1.000
_cell.length_c   1.000
_cell.angle_alpha   90.00
_cell.angle_beta   90.00
_cell.angle_gamma   90.00
#
_symmetry.space_group_name_H-M   'P 1'
#
loop_
_entity.id
_entity.type
_entity.pdbx_description
1 polymer ?
#
loop_
_entity_poly.entity_id
_entity_poly.type
_entity_poly.pdbx_seq_one_letter_code
_entity_poly.pdbx_strand_id
1 'polypeptide(L)' 'MSEEEVLKGIIFPSISKIRDITKEVAAAVIEEAVEEDLAEGYHEMDARELRKLSPTRLIYCVGD' A
#
# COMPACT_ATOMS: atom_id res chain seq x y z
N MET A 1 1.66 14.61 1.84
CA MET A 1 1.76 15.89 1.12
C MET A 1 0.72 16.80 1.75
N SER A 2 1.10 17.98 2.20
CA SER A 2 0.16 18.91 2.85
C SER A 2 -0.46 19.88 1.85
N GLU A 3 -1.60 20.48 2.19
CA GLU A 3 -2.26 21.49 1.36
C GLU A 3 -1.35 22.71 1.14
N GLU A 4 -0.55 23.09 2.13
CA GLU A 4 0.40 24.21 2.01
C GLU A 4 1.54 23.92 1.03
N GLU A 5 1.99 22.67 0.91
CA GLU A 5 2.97 22.25 -0.10
C GLU A 5 2.38 22.43 -1.52
N VAL A 6 1.12 22.03 -1.70
CA VAL A 6 0.41 22.13 -3.00
C VAL A 6 0.21 23.60 -3.40
N LEU A 7 -0.18 24.47 -2.47
CA LEU A 7 -0.33 25.92 -2.73
C LEU A 7 1.00 26.59 -3.14
N LYS A 8 2.14 26.01 -2.77
CA LYS A 8 3.49 26.44 -3.18
C LYS A 8 3.95 25.83 -4.51
N GLY A 9 3.07 25.07 -5.19
CA GLY A 9 3.38 24.40 -6.46
C GLY A 9 4.11 23.07 -6.30
N ILE A 10 4.23 22.53 -5.09
CA ILE A 10 4.81 21.21 -4.84
C ILE A 10 3.69 20.18 -5.02
N ILE A 11 3.61 19.60 -6.22
CA ILE A 11 2.56 18.63 -6.59
C ILE A 11 2.98 17.16 -6.41
N PHE A 12 4.25 16.92 -6.09
CA PHE A 12 4.75 15.62 -5.69
C PHE A 12 5.49 15.73 -4.36
N PRO A 13 5.33 14.73 -3.46
CA PRO A 13 6.11 14.68 -2.24
C PRO A 13 7.61 14.52 -2.54
N SER A 14 8.44 14.94 -1.59
CA SER A 14 9.89 14.73 -1.67
C SER A 14 10.24 13.25 -1.86
N ILE A 15 11.24 12.96 -2.71
CA ILE A 15 11.78 11.61 -2.92
C ILE A 15 12.25 10.97 -1.60
N SER A 16 12.63 11.76 -0.60
CA SER A 16 12.95 11.25 0.74
C SER A 16 11.83 10.43 1.39
N LYS A 17 10.57 10.71 1.03
CA LYS A 17 9.36 10.02 1.52
C LYS A 17 8.97 8.81 0.67
N ILE A 18 9.73 8.47 -0.39
CA ILE A 18 9.31 7.47 -1.39
C ILE A 18 8.98 6.12 -0.76
N ARG A 19 9.80 5.65 0.19
CA ARG A 19 9.58 4.34 0.85
C ARG A 19 8.30 4.30 1.67
N ASP A 20 7.99 5.38 2.37
CA ASP A 20 6.77 5.47 3.18
C ASP A 20 5.54 5.52 2.28
N ILE A 21 5.60 6.31 1.20
CA ILE A 21 4.54 6.39 0.20
C ILE A 21 4.33 5.04 -0.49
N THR A 22 5.40 4.34 -0.87
CA THR A 22 5.30 3.03 -1.51
C THR A 22 4.59 2.02 -0.61
N LYS A 23 4.83 2.06 0.71
CA LYS A 23 4.12 1.18 1.66
C LYS A 23 2.63 1.46 1.70
N GLU A 24 2.24 2.72 1.78
CA GLU A 24 0.82 3.12 1.80
C GLU A 24 0.13 2.75 0.48
N VAL A 25 0.74 3.06 -0.66
CA VAL A 25 0.19 2.74 -1.99
C VAL A 25 0.09 1.23 -2.17
N ALA A 26 1.12 0.48 -1.81
CA ALA A 26 1.12 -0.97 -1.98
C ALA A 26 0.08 -1.65 -1.09
N ALA A 27 -0.12 -1.20 0.15
CA ALA A 27 -1.18 -1.72 1.01
C ALA A 27 -2.57 -1.52 0.39
N ALA A 28 -2.85 -0.32 -0.14
CA ALA A 28 -4.12 -0.05 -0.82
C ALA A 28 -4.31 -0.89 -2.10
N VAL A 29 -3.25 -1.08 -2.89
CA VAL A 29 -3.30 -1.94 -4.09
C VAL A 29 -3.57 -3.40 -3.71
N ILE A 30 -2.94 -3.92 -2.66
CA ILE A 30 -3.16 -5.29 -2.19
C ILE A 30 -4.58 -5.45 -1.64
N GLU A 31 -5.07 -4.47 -0.88
CA GLU A 31 -6.45 -4.45 -0.36
C GLU A 31 -7.45 -4.59 -1.51
N GLU A 32 -7.33 -3.75 -2.54
CA GLU A 32 -8.22 -3.79 -3.71
C GLU A 32 -8.08 -5.13 -4.48
N ALA A 33 -6.85 -5.60 -4.72
CA ALA A 33 -6.63 -6.86 -5.41
C ALA A 33 -7.22 -8.06 -4.65
N VAL A 34 -7.24 -8.01 -3.32
CA VAL A 34 -7.83 -9.03 -2.47
C VAL A 34 -9.37 -8.95 -2.49
N GLU A 35 -9.94 -7.74 -2.51
CA GLU A 35 -11.39 -7.52 -2.66
C GLU A 35 -11.90 -7.99 -4.03
N GLU A 36 -11.16 -7.69 -5.10
CA GLU A 36 -11.49 -8.07 -6.48
C GLU A 36 -11.13 -9.52 -6.85
N ASP A 37 -10.61 -10.31 -5.89
CA ASP A 37 -10.17 -11.71 -6.10
C ASP A 37 -9.04 -11.86 -7.15
N LEU A 38 -8.25 -10.80 -7.33
CA LEU A 38 -7.09 -10.73 -8.23
C LEU A 38 -5.77 -11.11 -7.53
N ALA A 39 -5.71 -11.05 -6.20
CA ALA A 39 -4.52 -11.40 -5.44
C ALA A 39 -4.30 -12.92 -5.42
N GLU A 40 -3.08 -13.37 -5.76
CA GLU A 40 -2.74 -14.80 -5.78
C GLU A 40 -2.44 -15.38 -4.39
N GLY A 41 -2.02 -14.55 -3.44
CA GLY A 41 -1.53 -14.98 -2.13
C GLY A 41 -0.20 -14.33 -1.76
N TYR A 42 0.34 -14.69 -0.60
CA TYR A 42 1.66 -14.25 -0.13
C TYR A 42 2.33 -15.33 0.74
N HIS A 43 3.52 -15.78 0.35
CA HIS A 43 4.18 -16.96 0.95
C HIS A 43 3.24 -18.18 1.01
N GLU A 44 3.00 -18.72 2.21
CA GLU A 44 2.12 -19.86 2.45
C GLU A 44 0.65 -19.45 2.58
N MET A 45 0.34 -18.14 2.51
CA MET A 45 -1.01 -17.62 2.62
C MET A 45 -1.70 -17.57 1.26
N ASP A 46 -2.91 -18.12 1.19
CA ASP A 46 -3.77 -17.96 0.01
C ASP A 46 -4.54 -16.61 0.02
N ALA A 47 -5.20 -16.30 -1.09
CA ALA A 47 -6.01 -15.08 -1.25
C ALA A 47 -7.10 -14.90 -0.16
N ARG A 48 -7.65 -16.00 0.36
CA ARG A 48 -8.69 -15.98 1.41
C ARG A 48 -8.10 -15.71 2.78
N GLU A 49 -6.86 -16.11 3.01
CA GLU A 49 -6.10 -15.78 4.21
C GLU A 49 -5.63 -14.33 4.20
N LEU A 50 -5.28 -13.79 3.03
CA LEU A 50 -5.01 -12.36 2.84
C LEU A 50 -6.23 -11.49 3.20
N ARG A 51 -7.46 -11.90 2.83
CA ARG A 51 -8.71 -11.20 3.21
C ARG A 51 -8.90 -11.00 4.71
N LYS A 52 -8.26 -11.82 5.55
CA LYS A 52 -8.38 -11.75 7.00
C LYS A 52 -7.37 -10.80 7.64
N LEU A 53 -6.42 -10.28 6.85
CA LEU A 53 -5.42 -9.34 7.33
C LEU A 53 -6.01 -7.94 7.42
N SER A 54 -5.58 -7.18 8.43
CA SER A 54 -5.86 -5.74 8.46
C SER A 54 -4.97 -5.01 7.44
N PRO A 55 -5.39 -3.82 6.96
CA PRO A 55 -4.58 -3.00 6.04
C PRO A 55 -3.17 -2.72 6.57
N THR A 56 -3.02 -2.49 7.88
CA THR A 56 -1.71 -2.33 8.53
C THR A 56 -0.82 -3.57 8.37
N ARG A 57 -1.42 -4.76 8.33
CA ARG A 57 -0.69 -6.02 8.19
C ARG A 57 -0.35 -6.34 6.74
N LEU A 58 -1.10 -5.82 5.77
CA LEU A 58 -0.79 -5.91 4.33
C LEU A 58 0.52 -5.18 3.98
N ILE A 59 0.92 -4.16 4.76
CA ILE A 59 2.20 -3.46 4.57
C ILE A 59 3.40 -4.42 4.67
N TYR A 60 3.30 -5.49 5.48
CA TYR A 60 4.37 -6.48 5.60
C TYR A 60 4.51 -7.37 4.36
N CYS A 61 3.45 -7.52 3.55
CA CYS A 61 3.50 -8.28 2.30
C CYS A 61 4.32 -7.59 1.20
N VAL A 62 4.72 -6.34 1.41
CA VAL A 62 5.42 -5.49 0.43
C VAL A 62 6.95 -5.52 0.64
N GLY A 63 7.43 -6.09 1.76
CA GLY A 63 8.74 -5.74 2.31
C GLY A 63 9.72 -6.86 2.64
N ASP A 64 9.43 -8.13 2.35
CA ASP A 64 10.40 -9.24 2.42
C ASP A 64 10.85 -9.69 1.03
#